data_AF-C0E1F5-F1
#
_entry.id   AF-C0E1F5-F1
#
_cell.length_a   1.000
_cell.length_b   1.000
_cell.length_c   1.000
_cell.angle_alpha   90.00
_cell.angle_beta   90.00
_cell.angle_gamma   90.00
#
_symmetry.space_group_name_H-M   'P 1'
#
loop_
_entity.id
_entity.type
_entity.pdbx_description
1 polymer ?
#
loop_
_entity_poly.entity_id
_entity_poly.type
_entity_poly.pdbx_seq_one_letter_code
_entity_poly.pdbx_strand_id
1 'polypeptide(L)'
;MSSLAVGGSYLLAAVLAGDALMSIKPPKFISQCLSGVNFPKDWWWALIGIKSLAATGLVAGATIGDTSITTTVSIGVLGYFIFAIIAHIKAGFLKQEFWVNCLGMTALSAVVLALNVGTM
;
A
#
# COMPACT_ATOMS: atom_id res chain seq x y z
N MET A 1 3.72 13.08 -17.40
CA MET A 1 3.33 11.70 -17.01
C MET A 1 2.69 10.97 -18.18
N SER A 2 2.95 9.67 -18.33
CA SER A 2 2.21 8.84 -19.30
C SER A 2 0.81 8.47 -18.78
N SER A 3 -0.14 8.21 -19.67
CA SER A 3 -1.50 7.79 -19.28
C SER A 3 -1.50 6.50 -18.44
N LEU A 4 -0.53 5.61 -18.68
CA LEU A 4 -0.32 4.39 -17.89
C LEU A 4 0.15 4.70 -16.46
N ALA A 5 1.07 5.65 -16.27
CA ALA A 5 1.53 6.05 -14.94
C ALA A 5 0.43 6.75 -14.13
N VAL A 6 -0.35 7.62 -14.78
CA VAL A 6 -1.54 8.26 -14.19
C VAL A 6 -2.57 7.20 -13.79
N GLY A 7 -2.93 6.31 -14.71
CA GLY A 7 -3.89 5.23 -14.47
C GLY A 7 -3.44 4.29 -13.35
N GLY A 8 -2.16 3.90 -13.35
CA GLY A 8 -1.56 3.08 -12.31
C GLY A 8 -1.59 3.74 -10.93
N SER A 9 -1.30 5.05 -10.87
CA SER A 9 -1.35 5.81 -9.61
C SER A 9 -2.77 5.89 -9.05
N TYR A 10 -3.78 6.14 -9.89
CA TYR A 10 -5.18 6.12 -9.44
C TYR A 10 -5.65 4.74 -9.01
N LEU A 11 -5.25 3.69 -9.73
CA LEU A 11 -5.60 2.32 -9.37
C LEU A 11 -4.99 1.95 -8.01
N LEU A 12 -3.70 2.21 -7.80
CA LEU A 12 -3.05 1.96 -6.52
C LEU A 12 -3.68 2.79 -5.39
N ALA A 13 -4.01 4.06 -5.65
CA ALA A 13 -4.70 4.91 -4.68
C ALA A 13 -6.08 4.36 -4.32
N ALA A 14 -6.87 3.89 -5.28
CA ALA A 14 -8.18 3.29 -5.04
C ALA A 14 -8.08 2.02 -4.19
N VAL A 15 -7.08 1.17 -4.46
CA VAL A 15 -6.84 -0.04 -3.66
C VAL A 15 -6.42 0.31 -2.23
N LEU A 16 -5.50 1.27 -2.06
CA LEU A 16 -5.06 1.74 -0.73
C LEU A 16 -6.20 2.38 0.06
N ALA A 17 -7.06 3.17 -0.60
CA ALA A 17 -8.25 3.75 0.01
C ALA A 17 -9.26 2.66 0.43
N GLY A 18 -9.50 1.66 -0.42
CA GLY A 18 -10.33 0.52 -0.08
C GLY A 18 -9.80 -0.26 1.12
N ASP A 19 -8.49 -0.50 1.16
CA ASP A 19 -7.82 -1.18 2.27
C ASP A 19 -7.85 -0.34 3.57
N ALA A 20 -7.72 0.98 3.49
CA ALA A 20 -7.92 1.88 4.63
C ALA A 20 -9.36 1.79 5.18
N LEU A 21 -10.38 1.82 4.31
CA LEU A 21 -11.78 1.69 4.70
C LEU A 21 -12.08 0.34 5.36
N MET A 22 -11.58 -0.75 4.78
CA MET A 22 -11.69 -2.08 5.39
C MET A 22 -10.96 -2.16 6.74
N SER A 23 -9.92 -1.36 6.95
CA SER A 23 -9.17 -1.31 8.21
C SER A 23 -9.88 -0.53 9.33
N ILE A 24 -10.90 0.30 9.04
CA ILE A 24 -11.72 0.99 10.06
C ILE A 24 -12.50 -0.02 10.90
N LYS A 25 -13.11 -1.00 10.24
CA LYS A 25 -13.79 -2.12 10.88
C LYS A 25 -13.23 -3.42 10.30
N PRO A 26 -12.09 -3.89 10.83
CA PRO A 26 -11.29 -4.94 10.20
C PRO A 26 -12.10 -6.23 10.05
N PRO A 27 -12.29 -6.74 8.82
CA PRO A 27 -12.85 -8.07 8.59
C PRO A 27 -11.92 -9.14 9.19
N LYS A 28 -12.45 -10.35 9.35
CA LYS A 28 -11.71 -11.47 9.98
C LYS A 28 -10.32 -11.68 9.38
N PHE A 29 -10.21 -11.60 8.04
CA PHE A 29 -8.97 -11.62 7.27
C PHE A 29 -7.90 -10.63 7.79
N ILE A 30 -8.20 -9.32 7.77
CA ILE A 30 -7.29 -8.26 8.24
C ILE A 30 -6.96 -8.45 9.72
N SER A 31 -7.96 -8.73 10.57
CA SER A 31 -7.73 -8.89 12.01
C SER A 31 -6.83 -10.09 12.34
N GLN A 32 -6.94 -11.19 11.59
CA GLN A 32 -6.09 -12.38 11.72
C GLN A 32 -4.69 -12.12 11.19
N CYS A 33 -4.55 -11.38 10.09
CA CYS A 33 -3.26 -10.95 9.56
C CYS A 33 -2.49 -10.10 10.58
N LEU A 34 -3.12 -9.03 11.09
CA LEU A 34 -2.51 -8.11 12.06
C LEU A 34 -2.16 -8.80 13.38
N SER A 35 -3.06 -9.68 13.86
CA SER A 35 -2.79 -10.47 15.07
C SER A 35 -1.71 -11.54 14.82
N GLY A 36 -1.67 -12.12 13.62
CA GLY A 36 -0.68 -13.11 13.19
C GLY A 36 0.74 -12.57 13.13
N VAL A 37 0.91 -11.28 12.84
CA VAL A 37 2.20 -10.57 12.92
C VAL A 37 2.45 -9.88 14.28
N ASN A 38 1.60 -10.16 15.29
CA ASN A 38 1.65 -9.55 16.62
C ASN A 38 1.60 -8.00 16.61
N PHE A 39 0.89 -7.39 15.66
CA PHE A 39 0.75 -5.95 15.60
C PHE A 39 -0.23 -5.43 16.67
N PRO A 40 0.17 -4.49 17.55
CA PRO A 40 -0.67 -4.03 18.66
C PRO A 40 -2.01 -3.46 18.18
N LYS A 41 -3.12 -3.94 18.76
CA LYS A 41 -4.48 -3.50 18.40
C LYS A 41 -4.69 -1.99 18.54
N ASP A 42 -4.09 -1.39 19.57
CA ASP A 42 -4.18 0.04 19.82
C ASP A 42 -3.50 0.90 18.75
N TRP A 43 -2.69 0.27 17.88
CA TRP A 43 -1.98 0.93 16.78
C TRP A 43 -2.61 0.65 15.39
N TRP A 44 -3.70 -0.10 15.30
CA TRP A 44 -4.33 -0.45 14.02
C TRP A 44 -4.79 0.79 13.23
N TRP A 45 -5.20 1.85 13.93
CA TRP A 45 -5.58 3.12 13.32
C TRP A 45 -4.43 3.79 12.56
N ALA A 46 -3.18 3.55 12.94
CA ALA A 46 -2.01 4.11 12.24
C ALA A 46 -1.94 3.60 10.80
N LEU A 47 -2.33 2.34 10.55
CA LEU A 47 -2.38 1.78 9.20
C LEU A 47 -3.45 2.46 8.34
N ILE A 48 -4.57 2.87 8.93
CA ILE A 48 -5.61 3.66 8.25
C ILE A 48 -5.02 5.00 7.83
N GLY A 49 -4.32 5.68 8.73
CA GLY A 49 -3.66 6.97 8.45
C GLY A 49 -2.62 6.86 7.34
N ILE A 50 -1.71 5.89 7.43
CA ILE A 50 -0.65 5.68 6.42
C ILE A 50 -1.25 5.40 5.04
N LYS A 51 -2.22 4.48 4.94
CA LYS A 51 -2.87 4.13 3.66
C LYS A 51 -3.67 5.30 3.08
N SER A 52 -4.37 6.07 3.93
CA SER A 52 -5.14 7.24 3.50
C SER A 52 -4.23 8.36 2.99
N LEU A 53 -3.10 8.61 3.67
CA LEU A 53 -2.09 9.57 3.23
C LEU A 53 -1.46 9.15 1.91
N ALA A 54 -1.13 7.87 1.75
CA ALA A 54 -0.60 7.33 0.51
C ALA A 54 -1.60 7.48 -0.66
N ALA A 55 -2.87 7.11 -0.45
CA ALA A 55 -3.92 7.29 -1.45
C ALA A 55 -4.09 8.76 -1.84
N THR A 56 -4.13 9.66 -0.84
CA THR A 56 -4.26 11.10 -1.07
C THR A 56 -3.06 11.67 -1.83
N GLY A 57 -1.83 11.27 -1.46
CA GLY A 57 -0.60 11.71 -2.12
C GLY A 57 -0.50 11.25 -3.57
N LEU A 58 -0.90 10.00 -3.86
CA LEU A 58 -0.94 9.47 -5.22
C LEU A 58 -1.98 10.20 -6.08
N VAL A 59 -3.19 10.44 -5.54
CA VAL A 59 -4.24 11.19 -6.24
C VAL A 59 -3.78 12.62 -6.50
N ALA A 60 -3.28 13.32 -5.48
CA ALA A 60 -2.81 14.70 -5.60
C ALA A 60 -1.70 14.82 -6.66
N GLY A 61 -0.65 13.99 -6.57
CA GLY A 61 0.43 13.97 -7.55
C GLY A 61 -0.06 13.67 -8.97
N ALA A 62 -0.95 12.68 -9.13
CA ALA A 62 -1.51 12.33 -10.43
C ALA A 62 -2.41 13.43 -11.02
N THR A 63 -3.20 14.12 -10.19
CA THR A 63 -4.09 15.21 -10.64
C THR A 63 -3.33 16.45 -11.10
N ILE A 64 -2.22 16.78 -10.44
CA ILE A 64 -1.37 17.92 -10.79
C ILE A 64 -0.37 17.54 -11.91
N GLY A 65 -0.21 16.25 -12.17
CA GLY A 65 0.71 15.73 -13.19
C GLY A 65 2.18 15.73 -12.73
N ASP A 66 2.43 15.80 -11.42
CA ASP A 66 3.76 15.88 -10.82
C ASP A 66 4.33 14.47 -10.59
N THR A 67 5.29 14.10 -11.43
CA THR A 67 6.01 12.81 -11.39
C THR A 67 6.87 12.66 -10.15
N SER A 68 7.36 13.75 -9.57
CA SER A 68 8.20 13.72 -8.36
C SER A 68 7.38 13.30 -7.17
N ILE A 69 6.20 13.90 -7.01
CA ILE A 69 5.27 13.55 -5.92
C ILE A 69 4.81 12.09 -6.06
N THR A 70 4.33 11.67 -7.24
CA THR A 70 3.83 10.29 -7.42
C THR A 70 4.93 9.27 -7.18
N THR A 71 6.16 9.54 -7.61
CA THR A 71 7.30 8.66 -7.37
C THR A 71 7.67 8.58 -5.90
N THR A 72 7.80 9.71 -5.19
CA THR A 72 8.12 9.72 -3.76
C THR A 72 7.08 8.95 -2.95
N VAL A 73 5.79 9.16 -3.23
CA VAL A 73 4.72 8.42 -2.56
C VAL A 73 4.78 6.93 -2.92
N SER A 74 5.02 6.58 -4.18
CA SER A 74 5.15 5.17 -4.61
C SER A 74 6.31 4.45 -3.93
N ILE A 75 7.45 5.12 -3.72
CA ILE A 75 8.58 4.59 -2.94
C ILE A 75 8.15 4.32 -1.50
N GLY A 76 7.43 5.26 -0.88
CA GLY A 76 6.91 5.11 0.48
C GLY A 76 5.96 3.91 0.62
N VAL A 77 5.05 3.75 -0.35
CA VAL A 77 4.11 2.61 -0.40
C VAL A 77 4.87 1.29 -0.54
N LEU A 78 5.83 1.21 -1.46
CA LEU A 78 6.63 0.00 -1.64
C LEU A 78 7.44 -0.32 -0.36
N GLY A 79 8.06 0.69 0.25
CA GLY A 79 8.77 0.55 1.52
C GLY A 79 7.87 -0.01 2.61
N TYR A 80 6.66 0.54 2.78
CA TYR A 80 5.66 0.03 3.73
C TYR A 80 5.38 -1.46 3.52
N PHE A 81 5.13 -1.91 2.28
CA PHE A 81 4.87 -3.32 2.01
C PHE A 81 6.10 -4.23 2.21
N ILE A 82 7.32 -3.73 1.97
CA ILE A 82 8.55 -4.45 2.30
C ILE A 82 8.66 -4.66 3.83
N PHE A 83 8.39 -3.63 4.63
CA PHE A 83 8.36 -3.76 6.09
C PHE A 83 7.27 -4.73 6.56
N ALA A 84 6.11 -4.73 5.91
CA ALA A 84 5.06 -5.71 6.16
C ALA A 84 5.53 -7.15 5.87
N ILE A 85 6.21 -7.39 4.74
CA ILE A 85 6.82 -8.68 4.42
C ILE A 85 7.79 -9.12 5.52
N ILE A 86 8.67 -8.22 5.97
CA ILE A 86 9.62 -8.51 7.05
C ILE A 86 8.88 -8.90 8.34
N ALA A 87 7.80 -8.20 8.70
CA ALA A 87 6.99 -8.52 9.87
C ALA A 87 6.35 -9.91 9.77
N HIS A 88 5.83 -10.26 8.59
CA HIS A 88 5.28 -11.60 8.32
C HIS A 88 6.32 -12.71 8.44
N ILE A 89 7.51 -12.51 7.87
CA ILE A 89 8.62 -13.47 7.97
C ILE A 89 9.06 -13.64 9.43
N LYS A 90 9.23 -12.52 10.17
CA LYS A 90 9.63 -12.56 11.59
C LYS A 90 8.61 -13.26 12.48
N ALA A 91 7.33 -13.15 12.16
CA ALA A 91 6.26 -13.80 12.91
C ALA A 91 6.01 -15.25 12.46
N GLY A 92 6.68 -15.74 11.40
CA GLY A 92 6.40 -17.05 10.81
C GLY A 92 4.98 -17.18 10.22
N PHE A 93 4.31 -16.05 9.98
CA PHE A 93 2.91 -16.01 9.55
C PHE A 93 2.81 -15.86 8.03
N LEU A 94 3.07 -16.94 7.29
CA LEU A 94 3.13 -16.98 5.82
C LEU A 94 1.91 -17.66 5.18
N LYS A 95 0.70 -17.33 5.66
CA LYS A 95 -0.57 -17.88 5.15
C LYS A 95 -1.04 -17.15 3.89
N GLN A 96 -2.27 -17.42 3.44
CA GLN A 96 -2.91 -16.78 2.29
C GLN A 96 -2.87 -15.24 2.37
N GLU A 97 -2.97 -14.66 3.57
CA GLU A 97 -2.81 -13.23 3.84
C GLU A 97 -1.50 -12.66 3.27
N PHE A 98 -0.40 -13.37 3.49
CA PHE A 98 0.93 -12.96 3.05
C PHE A 98 1.05 -13.06 1.53
N TRP A 99 0.59 -14.17 0.94
CA TRP A 99 0.76 -14.44 -0.48
C TRP A 99 -0.15 -13.62 -1.38
N VAL A 100 -1.43 -13.48 -1.03
CA VAL A 100 -2.41 -12.81 -1.89
C VAL A 100 -2.45 -11.31 -1.63
N ASN A 101 -2.48 -10.89 -0.36
CA ASN A 101 -2.58 -9.48 -0.02
C ASN A 101 -1.20 -8.83 0.01
N CYS A 102 -0.30 -9.30 0.89
CA CYS A 102 0.99 -8.61 1.07
C CYS A 102 1.85 -8.63 -0.21
N LEU A 103 2.12 -9.81 -0.78
CA LEU A 103 2.93 -9.92 -2.00
C LEU A 103 2.22 -9.34 -3.24
N GLY A 104 0.91 -9.54 -3.37
CA GLY A 104 0.12 -8.95 -4.46
C GLY A 104 0.20 -7.43 -4.46
N MET A 105 0.04 -6.81 -3.28
CA MET A 105 0.17 -5.36 -3.13
C MET A 105 1.60 -4.86 -3.32
N THR A 106 2.61 -5.61 -2.87
CA THR A 106 4.02 -5.29 -3.16
C THR A 106 4.28 -5.28 -4.67
N ALA A 107 3.81 -6.30 -5.39
CA ALA A 107 3.99 -6.39 -6.84
C ALA A 107 3.30 -5.23 -7.56
N LEU A 108 2.05 -4.93 -7.19
CA LEU A 108 1.32 -3.78 -7.74
C LEU A 108 2.07 -2.46 -7.48
N SER A 109 2.53 -2.26 -6.24
CA SER A 109 3.26 -1.05 -5.84
C SER A 109 4.59 -0.93 -6.59
N ALA A 110 5.29 -2.03 -6.82
CA ALA A 110 6.54 -2.05 -7.59
C ALA A 110 6.30 -1.71 -9.07
N VAL A 111 5.23 -2.23 -9.68
CA VAL A 111 4.85 -1.90 -11.06
C VAL A 111 4.53 -0.40 -11.18
N VAL A 112 3.71 0.13 -10.28
CA VAL A 112 3.35 1.56 -10.30
C VAL A 112 4.57 2.45 -10.05
N LEU A 113 5.47 2.05 -9.14
CA LEU A 113 6.74 2.75 -8.95
C LEU A 113 7.57 2.76 -10.24
N ALA A 114 7.74 1.60 -10.89
CA ALA A 114 8.49 1.51 -12.14
C ALA A 114 7.89 2.39 -13.25
N LEU A 115 6.56 2.44 -13.35
CA LEU A 115 5.86 3.34 -14.28
C LEU A 115 6.09 4.81 -13.94
N ASN A 116 6.03 5.20 -12.66
CA ASN A 116 6.25 6.58 -12.23
C ASN A 116 7.71 7.01 -12.48
N VAL A 117 8.69 6.19 -12.08
CA VAL A 117 10.12 6.43 -12.31
C VAL A 117 10.46 6.49 -13.81
N GLY A 118 9.90 5.59 -14.62
CA GLY A 118 10.11 5.58 -16.07
C GLY A 118 9.49 6.79 -16.79
N THR A 119 8.74 7.63 -16.09
CA THR A 119 8.15 8.86 -16.62
C THR A 119 8.68 10.13 -15.98
N MET A 120 9.65 10.02 -15.06
CA MET A 120 10.38 11.17 -14.50
C MET A 120 11.27 11.85 -15.53
#